data_AF-A0A1B8CUB2-F1
#
_entry.id   AF-A0A1B8CUB2-F1
#
_cell.length_a   1.000
_cell.length_b   1.000
_cell.length_c   1.000
_cell.angle_alpha   90.00
_cell.angle_beta   90.00
_cell.angle_gamma   90.00
#
_symmetry.space_group_name_H-M   'P 1'
#
loop_
_entity.id
_entity.type
_entity.pdbx_description
1 polymer ?
#
loop_
_entity_poly.entity_id
_entity_poly.type
_entity_poly.pdbx_seq_one_letter_code
_entity_poly.pdbx_strand_id
1 'polypeptide(L)'
;MGVTGARKSSFISLCTKQRIVIGHNLSSCTMEVEDFTFMWDSNIRVHLIDTPGFDDSKRNDTDVLRDIAGWMAVTYTNNIKLSGIIYLHRITDPKMGGTQICNLTMFKELCGKQCFPAVRLVTTFWGDIYPVTGAERERLLISDDEFWG
;
A
#
# COMPACT_ATOMS: atom_id res chain seq x y z
N MET A 1 -0.13 2.06 0.35
CA MET A 1 0.10 1.70 -1.06
C MET A 1 0.20 0.18 -1.22
N GLY A 2 0.15 -0.33 -2.46
CA GLY A 2 0.18 -1.77 -2.76
C GLY A 2 -0.82 -2.15 -3.87
N VAL A 3 -0.73 -3.36 -4.38
CA VAL A 3 -1.58 -3.85 -5.49
C VAL A 3 -3.08 -3.85 -5.15
N THR A 4 -3.93 -3.83 -6.16
CA THR A 4 -5.39 -3.97 -6.02
C THR A 4 -5.71 -5.30 -5.33
N GLY A 5 -6.65 -5.27 -4.39
CA GLY A 5 -7.00 -6.45 -3.58
C GLY A 5 -6.04 -6.75 -2.42
N ALA A 6 -4.97 -5.98 -2.18
CA ALA A 6 -4.07 -6.15 -1.03
C ALA A 6 -4.66 -5.71 0.34
N ARG A 7 -5.98 -5.51 0.44
CA ARG A 7 -6.70 -5.10 1.67
C ARG A 7 -6.32 -3.73 2.26
N LYS A 8 -5.90 -2.76 1.42
CA LYS A 8 -5.62 -1.36 1.83
C LYS A 8 -6.78 -0.70 2.58
N SER A 9 -7.95 -0.59 1.94
CA SER A 9 -9.14 0.00 2.55
C SER A 9 -9.64 -0.79 3.76
N SER A 10 -9.45 -2.12 3.77
CA SER A 10 -9.78 -2.96 4.93
C SER A 10 -8.85 -2.68 6.12
N PHE A 11 -7.55 -2.47 5.88
CA PHE A 11 -6.59 -2.08 6.92
C PHE A 11 -6.98 -0.73 7.53
N ILE A 12 -7.29 0.26 6.69
CA ILE A 12 -7.71 1.58 7.17
C ILE A 12 -9.01 1.49 7.98
N SER A 13 -10.00 0.73 7.50
CA SER A 13 -11.26 0.49 8.20
C SER A 13 -11.05 -0.14 9.59
N LEU A 14 -10.12 -1.10 9.69
CA LEU A 14 -9.73 -1.69 10.97
C LEU A 14 -9.08 -0.67 11.93
N CYS A 15 -8.21 0.20 11.42
CA CYS A 15 -7.55 1.22 12.24
C CYS A 15 -8.51 2.31 12.70
N THR A 16 -9.35 2.84 11.81
CA THR A 16 -10.20 4.00 12.10
C THR A 16 -11.53 3.61 12.76
N LYS A 17 -11.92 2.33 12.68
CA LYS A 17 -13.26 1.83 13.04
C LYS A 17 -14.39 2.54 12.28
N GLN A 18 -14.07 3.21 11.17
CA GLN A 18 -15.05 3.87 10.30
C GLN A 18 -15.56 2.88 9.25
N ARG A 19 -16.83 3.00 8.85
CA ARG A 19 -17.36 2.24 7.73
C ARG A 19 -16.83 2.83 6.42
N ILE A 20 -15.73 2.28 5.93
CA ILE A 20 -15.20 2.55 4.59
C ILE A 20 -15.91 1.62 3.61
N VAL A 21 -16.33 2.14 2.45
CA VAL A 21 -16.93 1.33 1.39
C VAL A 21 -15.85 0.44 0.79
N ILE A 22 -15.73 -0.79 1.30
CA ILE A 22 -14.78 -1.78 0.78
C ILE A 22 -15.43 -2.43 -0.44
N GLY A 23 -14.80 -2.27 -1.60
CA GLY A 23 -15.14 -3.00 -2.81
C GLY A 23 -14.87 -4.48 -2.67
N HIS A 24 -15.92 -5.29 -2.57
CA HIS A 24 -15.81 -6.76 -2.63
C HIS A 24 -15.92 -7.30 -4.07
N ASN A 25 -16.02 -6.43 -5.08
CA ASN A 25 -16.12 -6.81 -6.48
C ASN A 25 -14.74 -6.81 -7.16
N LEU A 26 -14.61 -7.59 -8.24
CA LEU A 26 -13.41 -7.69 -9.11
C LEU A 26 -12.94 -6.33 -9.71
N SER A 27 -13.71 -5.26 -9.53
CA SER A 27 -13.34 -3.89 -9.89
C SER A 27 -12.87 -3.12 -8.66
N SER A 28 -11.71 -2.47 -8.74
CA SER A 28 -11.24 -1.53 -7.71
C SER A 28 -12.34 -0.54 -7.33
N CYS A 29 -12.57 -0.35 -6.03
CA CYS A 29 -13.53 0.64 -5.52
C CYS A 29 -12.89 1.97 -5.19
N THR A 30 -11.57 2.01 -4.99
CA THR A 30 -10.82 3.24 -4.70
C THR A 30 -10.28 3.80 -6.02
N MET A 31 -10.97 4.81 -6.56
CA MET A 31 -10.55 5.48 -7.80
C MET A 31 -9.73 6.75 -7.54
N GLU A 32 -9.86 7.34 -6.35
CA GLU A 32 -9.20 8.58 -5.93
C GLU A 32 -8.43 8.37 -4.61
N VAL A 33 -7.55 9.32 -4.27
CA VAL A 33 -6.82 9.31 -2.99
C VAL A 33 -7.72 9.90 -1.90
N GLU A 34 -7.94 9.17 -0.81
CA GLU A 34 -8.85 9.55 0.28
C GLU A 34 -8.12 9.66 1.63
N ASP A 35 -8.44 10.67 2.45
CA ASP A 35 -7.90 10.85 3.81
C ASP A 35 -8.90 10.35 4.87
N PHE A 36 -8.44 9.44 5.72
CA PHE A 36 -9.15 8.95 6.89
C PHE A 36 -8.42 9.35 8.17
N THR A 37 -9.08 10.16 8.99
CA THR A 37 -8.53 10.64 10.25
C THR A 37 -9.11 9.91 11.45
N PHE A 38 -8.26 9.54 12.41
CA PHE A 38 -8.68 9.01 13.71
C PHE A 38 -7.72 9.43 14.83
N MET A 39 -8.16 9.31 16.09
CA MET A 39 -7.32 9.52 17.27
C MET A 39 -6.70 8.19 17.69
N TRP A 40 -5.37 8.10 17.70
CA TRP A 40 -4.65 6.93 18.21
C TRP A 40 -4.64 6.92 19.74
N ASP A 41 -4.42 8.09 20.34
CA ASP A 41 -4.57 8.35 21.78
C ASP A 41 -5.16 9.77 21.99
N SER A 42 -5.19 10.29 23.22
CA SER A 42 -5.77 11.61 23.50
C SER A 42 -5.07 12.78 22.80
N ASN A 43 -3.81 12.61 22.41
CA ASN A 43 -2.93 13.67 21.92
C ASN A 43 -2.41 13.42 20.50
N ILE A 44 -2.52 12.19 20.00
CA ILE A 44 -2.03 11.79 18.68
C ILE A 44 -3.20 11.58 17.73
N ARG A 45 -3.33 12.50 16.78
CA ARG A 45 -4.20 12.37 15.62
C ARG A 45 -3.43 11.75 14.47
N VAL A 46 -3.97 10.69 13.88
CA VAL A 46 -3.38 9.98 12.76
C VAL A 46 -4.24 10.17 11.51
N HIS A 47 -3.59 10.48 10.41
CA HIS A 47 -4.18 10.56 9.07
C HIS A 47 -3.70 9.35 8.27
N LEU A 48 -4.63 8.51 7.80
CA LEU A 48 -4.38 7.37 6.94
C LEU A 48 -4.91 7.68 5.55
N ILE A 49 -4.02 7.60 4.56
CA ILE A 49 -4.34 7.96 3.19
C ILE A 49 -4.57 6.67 2.41
N ASP A 50 -5.80 6.43 1.97
CA ASP A 50 -6.11 5.34 1.05
C ASP A 50 -5.73 5.76 -0.36
N THR A 51 -5.10 4.84 -1.08
CA THR A 51 -4.62 5.09 -2.45
C THR A 51 -5.22 4.04 -3.38
N PRO A 52 -5.48 4.39 -4.64
CA PRO A 52 -5.76 3.39 -5.66
C PRO A 52 -4.68 2.30 -5.67
N GLY A 53 -5.09 1.08 -6.01
CA GLY A 53 -4.13 -0.03 -6.14
C GLY A 53 -3.41 0.00 -7.47
N PHE A 54 -2.16 -0.46 -7.46
CA PHE A 54 -1.48 -0.87 -8.69
C PHE A 54 -2.11 -2.16 -9.24
N ASP A 55 -1.94 -2.46 -10.53
CA ASP A 55 -2.49 -3.64 -11.20
C ASP A 55 -4.04 -3.64 -11.23
N ASP A 56 -4.64 -2.48 -11.50
CA ASP A 56 -6.07 -2.36 -11.79
C ASP A 56 -6.32 -2.55 -13.30
N SER A 57 -7.16 -3.53 -13.66
CA SER A 57 -7.60 -3.78 -15.05
C SER A 57 -8.18 -2.56 -15.78
N LYS A 58 -8.62 -1.53 -15.05
CA LYS A 58 -9.26 -0.34 -15.58
C LYS A 58 -8.33 0.87 -15.69
N ARG A 59 -7.10 0.80 -15.15
CA ARG A 59 -6.24 1.98 -15.01
C ARG A 59 -4.76 1.64 -15.17
N ASN A 60 -4.01 2.52 -15.83
CA ASN A 60 -2.56 2.36 -15.96
C ASN A 60 -1.86 2.68 -14.64
N ASP A 61 -0.88 1.86 -14.25
CA ASP A 61 -0.07 2.05 -13.04
C ASP A 61 0.65 3.41 -13.03
N THR A 62 1.03 3.93 -14.19
CA THR A 62 1.63 5.28 -14.30
C THR A 62 0.66 6.39 -13.93
N ASP A 63 -0.64 6.24 -14.21
CA ASP A 63 -1.66 7.19 -13.80
C ASP A 63 -1.89 7.13 -12.28
N VAL A 64 -1.87 5.92 -11.69
CA VAL A 64 -1.94 5.73 -10.24
C VAL A 64 -0.76 6.40 -9.53
N LEU A 65 0.46 6.23 -10.06
CA LEU A 65 1.64 6.90 -9.53
C LEU A 65 1.54 8.41 -9.64
N ARG A 66 1.04 8.93 -10.77
CA ARG A 66 0.86 10.37 -10.98
C ARG A 66 -0.11 10.97 -9.97
N ASP A 67 -1.22 10.31 -9.69
CA ASP A 67 -2.20 10.76 -8.70
C ASP A 67 -1.59 10.82 -7.29
N ILE A 68 -0.87 9.76 -6.92
CA ILE A 68 -0.18 9.67 -5.62
C ILE A 68 0.88 10.79 -5.53
N ALA A 69 1.69 10.98 -6.57
CA ALA A 69 2.71 12.02 -6.62
C ALA A 69 2.10 13.42 -6.54
N GLY A 70 1.00 13.67 -7.26
CA GLY A 70 0.26 14.92 -7.23
C GLY A 70 -0.31 15.20 -5.84
N TRP A 71 -0.91 14.20 -5.21
CA TRP A 71 -1.42 14.31 -3.84
C TRP A 71 -0.28 14.62 -2.85
N MET A 72 0.86 13.94 -2.95
CA MET A 72 2.02 14.21 -2.11
C MET A 72 2.56 15.63 -2.31
N ALA A 73 2.63 16.12 -3.55
CA ALA A 73 3.09 17.47 -3.87
C ALA A 73 2.18 18.54 -3.26
N VAL A 74 0.86 18.42 -3.43
CA VAL A 74 -0.12 19.34 -2.85
C VAL A 74 -0.04 19.34 -1.32
N THR A 75 0.01 18.15 -0.72
CA THR A 75 0.11 17.97 0.75
C THR A 75 1.39 18.60 1.31
N TYR A 76 2.51 18.43 0.62
CA TYR A 76 3.79 19.05 0.98
C TYR A 76 3.74 20.59 0.89
N THR A 77 3.12 21.15 -0.16
CA THR A 77 2.95 22.61 -0.26
C THR A 77 2.08 23.21 0.84
N ASN A 78 1.17 22.41 1.40
CA ASN A 78 0.35 22.77 2.56
C ASN A 78 1.05 22.51 3.90
N ASN A 79 2.36 22.24 3.88
CA ASN A 79 3.21 21.98 5.06
C ASN A 79 2.78 20.75 5.89
N ILE A 80 2.09 19.80 5.26
CA ILE A 80 1.75 18.50 5.85
C ILE A 80 2.85 17.52 5.44
N LYS A 81 3.52 16.93 6.43
CA LYS A 81 4.64 16.00 6.23
C LYS A 81 4.17 14.56 6.30
N LEU A 82 4.54 13.77 5.30
CA LEU A 82 4.33 12.32 5.30
C LEU A 82 5.21 11.69 6.39
N SER A 83 4.59 10.99 7.35
CA SER A 83 5.33 10.31 8.43
C SER A 83 5.88 8.94 8.04
N GLY A 84 5.27 8.30 7.03
CA GLY A 84 5.70 7.00 6.52
C GLY A 84 4.73 6.42 5.51
N ILE A 85 5.14 5.31 4.90
CA ILE A 85 4.36 4.60 3.89
C ILE A 85 4.21 3.14 4.31
N ILE A 86 2.97 2.65 4.29
CA ILE A 86 2.67 1.24 4.45
C ILE A 86 2.47 0.64 3.05
N TYR A 87 3.32 -0.32 2.69
CA TYR A 87 3.19 -1.09 1.46
C TYR A 87 2.57 -2.46 1.79
N LEU A 88 1.35 -2.69 1.32
CA LEU A 88 0.61 -3.92 1.57
C LEU A 88 0.83 -4.92 0.42
N HIS A 89 1.23 -6.13 0.78
CA HIS A 89 1.48 -7.24 -0.13
C HIS A 89 0.67 -8.47 0.30
N ARG A 90 0.16 -9.28 -0.63
CA ARG A 90 -0.59 -10.50 -0.31
C ARG A 90 0.38 -11.68 -0.24
N ILE A 91 0.46 -12.34 0.90
CA ILE A 91 1.38 -13.48 1.06
C ILE A 91 0.95 -14.72 0.25
N THR A 92 -0.32 -14.75 -0.16
CA THR A 92 -0.90 -15.80 -1.01
C THR A 92 -0.37 -15.77 -2.43
N ASP A 93 0.21 -14.66 -2.88
CA ASP A 93 0.70 -14.54 -4.25
C ASP A 93 1.94 -15.45 -4.41
N PRO A 94 1.89 -16.47 -5.28
CA PRO A 94 2.92 -17.51 -5.33
C PRO A 94 4.24 -17.01 -5.94
N LYS A 95 4.21 -15.88 -6.65
CA LYS A 95 5.34 -15.23 -7.29
C LYS A 95 5.11 -13.72 -7.33
N MET A 96 6.18 -12.95 -7.17
CA MET A 96 6.22 -11.56 -7.63
C MET A 96 6.27 -11.58 -9.16
N GLY A 97 5.13 -11.38 -9.81
CA GLY A 97 5.07 -11.30 -11.28
C GLY A 97 5.81 -10.06 -11.79
N GLY A 98 6.20 -10.05 -13.07
CA GLY A 98 6.93 -8.93 -13.68
C GLY A 98 6.26 -7.57 -13.45
N THR A 99 4.92 -7.51 -13.55
CA THR A 99 4.14 -6.29 -13.26
C THR A 99 4.28 -5.84 -11.80
N GLN A 100 4.28 -6.77 -10.83
CA GLN A 100 4.43 -6.44 -9.41
C GLN A 100 5.84 -5.93 -9.11
N ILE A 101 6.86 -6.51 -9.74
CA ILE A 101 8.26 -6.05 -9.64
C ILE A 101 8.38 -4.65 -10.25
N CYS A 102 7.88 -4.43 -11.47
CA CYS A 102 7.87 -3.11 -12.09
C CYS A 102 7.19 -2.07 -11.20
N ASN A 103 6.04 -2.39 -10.61
CA ASN A 103 5.30 -1.48 -9.73
C ASN A 103 6.05 -1.19 -8.44
N LEU A 104 6.71 -2.20 -7.85
CA LEU A 104 7.56 -2.00 -6.68
C LEU A 104 8.78 -1.14 -7.01
N THR A 105 9.42 -1.35 -8.16
CA THR A 105 10.55 -0.53 -8.63
C THR A 105 10.13 0.91 -8.86
N MET A 106 9.03 1.15 -9.57
CA MET A 106 8.51 2.51 -9.79
C MET A 106 8.14 3.20 -8.46
N PHE A 107 7.56 2.46 -7.50
CA PHE A 107 7.30 2.97 -6.16
C PHE A 107 8.60 3.32 -5.41
N LYS A 108 9.62 2.44 -5.48
CA LYS A 108 10.94 2.67 -4.89
C LYS A 108 11.58 3.94 -5.47
N GLU A 109 11.48 4.15 -6.78
CA GLU A 109 11.95 5.34 -7.48
C GLU A 109 11.18 6.61 -7.09
N LEU A 110 9.85 6.55 -7.01
CA LEU A 110 8.99 7.68 -6.62
C LEU A 110 9.30 8.17 -5.20
N CYS A 111 9.49 7.25 -4.26
CA CYS A 111 9.80 7.60 -2.88
C CYS A 111 11.21 8.19 -2.74
N GLY A 112 12.15 7.74 -3.58
CA GLY A 112 13.57 8.02 -3.42
C GLY A 112 14.17 7.29 -2.22
N LYS A 113 15.50 7.04 -2.30
CA LYS A 113 16.22 6.26 -1.28
C LYS A 113 16.12 6.84 0.13
N GLN A 114 15.98 8.16 0.24
CA GLN A 114 15.83 8.89 1.49
C GLN A 114 14.54 8.57 2.25
N CYS A 115 13.50 8.09 1.57
CA CYS A 115 12.21 7.78 2.18
C CYS A 115 12.10 6.34 2.65
N PHE A 116 13.00 5.43 2.20
CA PHE A 116 12.95 4.00 2.57
C PHE A 116 12.94 3.72 4.06
N PRO A 117 13.66 4.45 4.94
CA PRO A 117 13.54 4.26 6.38
C PRO A 117 12.13 4.45 6.93
N ALA A 118 11.28 5.19 6.22
CA ALA A 118 9.88 5.45 6.58
C ALA A 118 8.87 4.54 5.83
N VAL A 119 9.35 3.62 4.98
CA VAL A 119 8.51 2.64 4.29
C VAL A 119 8.49 1.32 5.08
N ARG A 120 7.32 0.70 5.23
CA ARG A 120 7.15 -0.61 5.87
C ARG A 120 6.37 -1.55 4.96
N LEU A 121 6.94 -2.73 4.69
CA LEU A 121 6.21 -3.85 4.11
C LEU A 121 5.28 -4.45 5.15
N VAL A 122 4.02 -4.67 4.77
CA VAL A 122 3.03 -5.38 5.58
C VAL A 122 2.41 -6.48 4.72
N THR A 123 2.51 -7.72 5.18
CA THR A 123 1.98 -8.90 4.50
C THR A 123 0.55 -9.21 4.97
N THR A 124 -0.31 -9.59 4.04
CA THR A 124 -1.76 -9.81 4.25
C THR A 124 -2.18 -11.21 3.76
N PHE A 125 -3.40 -11.66 4.08
CA PHE A 125 -3.96 -12.98 3.71
C PHE A 125 -3.29 -14.20 4.38
N TRP A 126 -2.72 -14.01 5.58
CA TRP A 126 -2.16 -15.10 6.39
C TRP A 126 -3.15 -16.21 6.77
N GLY A 127 -4.45 -15.92 6.77
CA GLY A 127 -5.49 -16.93 7.01
C GLY A 127 -5.78 -17.85 5.81
N ASP A 128 -5.29 -17.49 4.62
CA ASP A 128 -5.59 -18.19 3.37
C ASP A 128 -4.38 -19.01 2.86
N ILE A 129 -3.35 -19.18 3.68
CA ILE A 129 -2.13 -19.95 3.37
C ILE A 129 -1.67 -20.75 4.58
N TYR A 130 -0.97 -21.87 4.34
CA TYR A 130 -0.27 -22.58 5.41
C TYR A 130 0.84 -21.69 6.02
N PRO A 131 0.94 -21.59 7.36
CA PRO A 131 1.90 -20.71 8.02
C PRO A 131 3.36 -20.90 7.57
N VAL A 132 3.78 -22.15 7.37
CA VAL A 132 5.15 -22.48 6.91
C VAL A 132 5.41 -21.94 5.51
N THR A 133 4.44 -22.08 4.60
CA THR A 133 4.56 -21.55 3.23
C THR A 133 4.54 -20.03 3.22
N GLY A 134 3.69 -19.40 4.05
CA GLY A 134 3.66 -17.95 4.20
C GLY A 134 4.98 -17.39 4.74
N ALA A 135 5.53 -18.01 5.78
CA ALA A 135 6.81 -17.62 6.37
C ALA A 135 7.98 -17.74 5.37
N GLU A 136 8.02 -18.82 4.59
CA GLU A 136 9.06 -18.98 3.56
C GLU A 136 8.94 -17.91 2.46
N ARG A 137 7.71 -17.57 2.04
CA ARG A 137 7.49 -16.49 1.06
C ARG A 137 7.90 -15.13 1.62
N GLU A 138 7.55 -14.84 2.87
CA GLU A 138 7.96 -13.59 3.52
C GLU A 138 9.48 -13.51 3.61
N ARG A 139 10.15 -14.61 3.97
CA ARG A 139 11.62 -14.70 3.98
C ARG A 139 12.22 -14.39 2.60
N LEU A 140 11.68 -14.98 1.54
CA LEU A 140 12.15 -14.74 0.17
C LEU A 140 11.92 -13.27 -0.26
N LEU A 141 10.77 -12.70 0.09
CA LEU A 141 10.44 -11.30 -0.23
C LEU A 141 11.46 -10.33 0.36
N ILE A 142 11.91 -10.55 1.60
CA ILE A 142 12.84 -9.64 2.30
C ILE A 142 14.32 -9.97 2.06
N SER A 143 14.64 -11.15 1.53
CA SER A 143 16.04 -11.56 1.32
C SER A 143 16.59 -11.22 -0.06
N ASP A 144 15.73 -10.79 -0.98
CA ASP A 144 16.08 -10.54 -2.38
C ASP A 144 15.88 -9.06 -2.74
N ASP A 145 16.95 -8.41 -3.19
CA ASP A 145 16.99 -7.00 -3.58
C ASP A 145 16.09 -6.71 -4.80
N GLU A 146 15.83 -7.72 -5.64
CA GLU A 146 14.88 -7.62 -6.76
C GLU A 146 13.43 -7.48 -6.26
N PHE A 147 13.16 -7.99 -5.06
CA PHE A 147 11.87 -7.88 -4.38
C PHE A 147 11.89 -6.72 -3.37
N TRP A 148 11.64 -7.01 -2.08
CA TRP A 148 11.58 -5.98 -1.05
C TRP A 148 12.94 -5.63 -0.46
N GLY A 149 13.87 -6.58 -0.44
CA GLY A 149 15.22 -6.49 0.15
C GLY A 149 15.99 -5.24 -0.22
#